data_AF-A0A8T3X812-F1
#
_entry.id   AF-A0A8T3X812-F1
#
_cell.length_a   1.000
_cell.length_b   1.000
_cell.length_c   1.000
_cell.angle_alpha   90.00
_cell.angle_beta   90.00
_cell.angle_gamma   90.00
#
_symmetry.space_group_name_H-M   'P 1'
#
loop_
_entity.id
_entity.type
_entity.pdbx_description
1 polymer ?
#
loop_
_entity_poly.entity_id
_entity_poly.type
_entity_poly.pdbx_seq_one_letter_code
_entity_poly.pdbx_strand_id
1 'polypeptide(L)'
;MGKRRIVTFIIGAFLLFAIINSIEKVGARESCVPNWNCTVWKPINCPRNETQVRQCSDLKKCETGEGKPSEMQDCTFTIQFNKGALTAIIVLAIITFAIVLVELIRRLREERKRASSLPETRYTYTP
;
A
#
# COMPACT_ATOMS: atom_id res chain seq x y z
N MET A 1 35.91 -43.11 72.06
CA MET A 1 35.47 -41.81 71.47
C MET A 1 36.00 -41.74 70.05
N GLY A 2 35.18 -41.68 68.99
CA GLY A 2 35.73 -41.52 67.63
C GLY A 2 34.77 -41.72 66.46
N LYS A 3 33.85 -42.69 66.53
CA LYS A 3 32.99 -43.05 65.38
C LYS A 3 31.80 -42.10 65.15
N ARG A 4 31.25 -41.47 66.19
CA ARG A 4 30.11 -40.54 66.08
C ARG A 4 30.47 -39.18 65.47
N ARG A 5 31.75 -38.76 65.51
CA ARG A 5 32.17 -37.48 64.91
C ARG A 5 32.32 -37.58 63.39
N ILE A 6 32.77 -38.74 62.88
CA ILE A 6 33.03 -38.96 61.45
C ILE A 6 31.72 -38.95 60.64
N VAL A 7 30.65 -39.56 61.16
CA VAL A 7 29.35 -39.63 60.47
C VAL A 7 28.75 -38.23 60.24
N THR A 8 28.91 -37.32 61.21
CA THR A 8 28.40 -35.95 61.10
C THR A 8 29.18 -35.13 60.07
N PHE A 9 30.49 -35.34 59.94
CA PHE A 9 31.30 -34.69 58.91
C PHE A 9 30.94 -35.18 57.50
N ILE A 10 30.68 -36.49 57.34
CA ILE A 10 30.30 -37.06 56.04
C ILE A 10 28.93 -36.53 55.60
N ILE A 11 27.92 -36.53 56.48
CA ILE A 11 26.59 -36.00 56.16
C ILE A 11 26.67 -34.49 55.84
N GLY A 12 27.45 -33.73 56.61
CA GLY A 12 27.70 -32.31 56.35
C GLY A 12 28.35 -32.07 54.98
N ALA A 13 29.36 -32.88 54.60
CA ALA A 13 30.03 -32.77 53.31
C ALA A 13 29.11 -33.13 52.13
N PHE A 14 28.25 -34.16 52.27
CA PHE A 14 27.26 -34.51 51.26
C PHE A 14 26.19 -33.42 51.07
N LEU A 15 25.70 -32.83 52.17
CA LEU A 15 24.76 -31.71 52.10
C LEU A 15 25.39 -30.47 51.47
N LEU A 16 26.64 -30.17 51.82
CA LEU A 16 27.38 -29.05 51.23
C LEU A 16 27.62 -29.27 49.72
N PHE A 17 28.00 -30.49 49.33
CA PHE A 17 28.21 -30.85 47.92
C PHE A 17 26.90 -30.79 47.11
N ALA A 18 25.77 -31.24 47.66
CA ALA A 18 24.47 -31.14 47.01
C ALA A 18 24.02 -29.68 46.81
N ILE A 19 24.28 -28.80 47.79
CA ILE A 19 24.01 -27.37 47.68
C ILE A 19 24.91 -26.72 46.61
N ILE A 20 26.20 -27.06 46.56
CA ILE A 20 27.14 -26.50 45.57
C ILE A 20 26.75 -26.88 44.14
N ASN A 21 26.37 -28.14 43.87
CA ASN A 21 25.92 -28.57 42.54
C ASN A 21 24.58 -27.96 42.10
N SER A 22 23.84 -27.32 43.01
CA SER A 22 22.56 -26.67 42.68
C SER A 22 22.71 -25.22 42.19
N ILE A 23 23.92 -24.66 42.24
CA ILE A 23 24.18 -23.24 41.93
C ILE A 23 24.61 -23.03 40.46
N GLU A 24 25.01 -24.08 39.73
CA GLU A 24 25.63 -23.94 38.40
C GLU A 24 24.70 -23.64 37.22
N LYS A 25 23.41 -23.38 37.45
CA LYS A 25 22.50 -23.03 36.34
C LYS A 25 21.90 -21.63 36.44
N VAL A 26 22.68 -20.66 36.90
CA VAL A 26 22.44 -19.27 36.53
C VAL A 26 22.99 -19.07 35.12
N GLY A 27 22.28 -19.63 34.13
CA GLY A 27 22.50 -19.28 32.75
C GLY A 27 22.24 -17.79 32.63
N ALA A 28 23.30 -17.02 32.36
CA ALA A 28 23.13 -15.65 31.91
C ALA A 28 22.11 -15.70 30.76
N ARG A 29 20.92 -15.15 30.97
CA ARG A 29 20.02 -14.86 29.86
C ARG A 29 20.81 -13.87 29.02
N GLU A 30 21.42 -14.36 27.93
CA GLU A 30 21.91 -13.48 26.89
C GLU A 30 20.76 -12.50 26.61
N SER A 31 21.06 -11.21 26.71
CA SER A 31 20.09 -10.17 26.39
C SER A 31 19.63 -10.44 24.96
N CYS A 32 18.42 -10.97 24.81
CA CYS A 32 17.87 -11.27 23.51
C CYS A 32 17.40 -9.95 22.92
N VAL A 33 18.27 -9.32 22.12
CA VAL A 33 17.92 -8.10 21.38
C VAL A 33 17.11 -8.51 20.15
N PRO A 34 15.83 -8.12 20.04
CA PRO A 34 14.95 -8.54 18.95
C PRO A 34 15.45 -8.01 17.60
N ASN A 35 15.19 -8.77 16.54
CA ASN A 35 15.50 -8.37 15.16
C ASN A 35 14.21 -8.38 14.33
N TRP A 36 13.52 -7.24 14.30
CA TRP A 36 12.24 -7.08 13.63
C TRP A 36 12.39 -6.96 12.12
N ASN A 37 11.71 -7.82 11.38
CA ASN A 37 11.53 -7.71 9.94
C ASN A 37 10.04 -7.51 9.63
N CYS A 38 9.70 -6.48 8.84
CA CYS A 38 8.31 -6.14 8.54
C CYS A 38 7.99 -6.35 7.05
N THR A 39 6.77 -6.80 6.76
CA THR A 39 6.26 -6.85 5.38
C THR A 39 6.06 -5.43 4.83
N VAL A 40 5.90 -5.34 3.51
CA VAL A 40 5.38 -4.11 2.89
C VAL A 40 4.00 -3.77 3.43
N TRP A 41 3.68 -2.48 3.45
CA TRP A 41 2.34 -1.99 3.79
C TRP A 41 1.31 -2.51 2.80
N LYS A 42 0.18 -2.97 3.33
CA LYS A 42 -0.96 -3.48 2.57
C LYS A 42 -2.23 -2.71 2.93
N PRO A 43 -3.09 -2.41 1.94
CA PRO A 43 -2.83 -2.55 0.50
C PRO A 43 -1.76 -1.56 0.00
N ILE A 44 -1.12 -1.84 -1.15
CA ILE A 44 -0.03 -1.01 -1.69
C ILE A 44 -0.48 0.43 -1.94
N ASN A 45 -1.65 0.59 -2.56
CA ASN A 45 -2.32 1.87 -2.66
C ASN A 45 -3.13 2.10 -1.39
N CYS A 46 -3.11 3.34 -0.88
CA CYS A 46 -3.90 3.70 0.27
C CYS A 46 -5.39 3.41 -0.01
N PRO A 47 -6.09 2.65 0.84
CA PRO A 47 -7.50 2.36 0.64
C PRO A 47 -8.38 3.54 1.10
N ARG A 48 -9.68 3.47 0.80
CA ARG A 48 -10.64 4.55 1.14
C ARG A 48 -10.76 4.80 2.66
N ASN A 49 -10.50 3.79 3.48
CA ASN A 49 -10.48 3.93 4.94
C ASN A 49 -9.17 4.53 5.47
N GLU A 50 -8.24 4.93 4.58
CA GLU A 50 -7.04 5.69 4.93
C GLU A 50 -6.08 4.98 5.89
N THR A 51 -6.19 3.65 5.99
CA THR A 51 -5.34 2.84 6.88
C THR A 51 -4.63 1.75 6.09
N GLN A 52 -3.32 1.63 6.32
CA GLN A 52 -2.53 0.51 5.86
C GLN A 52 -2.04 -0.33 7.03
N VAL A 53 -1.89 -1.62 6.78
CA VAL A 53 -1.40 -2.60 7.75
C VAL A 53 -0.15 -3.29 7.24
N ARG A 54 0.76 -3.62 8.13
CA ARG A 54 1.90 -4.51 7.85
C ARG A 54 2.06 -5.50 8.98
N GLN A 55 2.85 -6.54 8.77
CA GLN A 55 3.17 -7.52 9.80
C GLN A 55 4.67 -7.48 10.08
N CYS A 56 5.05 -7.44 11.34
CA CYS A 56 6.43 -7.45 11.81
C CYS A 56 6.69 -8.72 12.62
N SER A 57 7.70 -9.48 12.22
CA SER A 57 8.14 -10.70 12.92
C SER A 57 9.54 -10.52 13.47
N ASP A 58 9.75 -10.96 14.72
CA ASP A 58 11.07 -11.02 15.31
C ASP A 58 11.80 -12.28 14.83
N LEU A 59 12.85 -12.09 14.04
CA LEU A 59 13.65 -13.18 13.49
C LEU A 59 14.43 -13.95 14.55
N LYS A 60 14.69 -13.34 15.71
CA LYS A 60 15.41 -13.98 16.83
C LYS A 60 14.48 -14.64 17.85
N LYS A 61 13.16 -14.46 17.72
CA LYS A 61 12.14 -15.04 18.62
C LYS A 61 12.45 -14.75 20.10
N CYS A 62 12.81 -13.52 20.42
CA CYS A 62 13.13 -13.06 21.76
C CYS A 62 11.90 -12.96 22.68
N GLU A 63 10.69 -13.18 22.15
CA GLU A 63 9.40 -13.13 22.87
C GLU A 63 9.14 -11.80 23.60
N THR A 64 9.87 -10.73 23.23
CA THR A 64 9.67 -9.38 23.73
C THR A 64 8.91 -8.54 22.70
N GLY A 65 8.05 -7.64 23.16
CA GLY A 65 7.43 -6.60 22.34
C GLY A 65 8.29 -5.34 22.21
N GLU A 66 9.44 -5.30 22.90
CA GLU A 66 10.31 -4.13 22.91
C GLU A 66 10.87 -3.83 21.51
N GLY A 67 10.82 -2.55 21.13
CA GLY A 67 11.28 -2.10 19.81
C GLY A 67 10.45 -2.58 18.62
N LYS A 68 9.28 -3.22 18.84
CA LYS A 68 8.40 -3.66 17.74
C LYS A 68 7.91 -2.45 16.94
N PRO A 69 8.15 -2.38 15.62
CA PRO A 69 7.64 -1.28 14.79
C PRO A 69 6.11 -1.29 14.71
N SER A 70 5.49 -0.12 14.49
CA SER A 70 4.04 -0.03 14.28
C SER A 70 3.60 -0.87 13.08
N GLU A 71 2.51 -1.61 13.26
CA GLU A 71 1.87 -2.45 12.25
C GLU A 71 0.65 -1.77 11.59
N MET A 72 0.32 -0.55 12.02
CA MET A 72 -0.73 0.29 11.45
C MET A 72 -0.18 1.69 11.16
N GLN A 73 -0.59 2.25 10.02
CA GLN A 73 -0.32 3.64 9.69
C GLN A 73 -1.50 4.26 8.93
N ASP A 74 -1.63 5.57 9.09
CA ASP A 74 -2.54 6.38 8.28
C ASP A 74 -1.89 6.69 6.92
N CYS A 75 -2.72 6.82 5.89
CA CYS A 75 -2.28 7.16 4.55
C CYS A 75 -3.35 8.02 3.83
N THR A 76 -2.96 8.70 2.74
CA THR A 76 -3.90 9.53 1.97
C THR A 76 -4.48 8.77 0.78
N PHE A 77 -5.80 8.61 0.75
CA PHE A 77 -6.50 8.03 -0.39
C PHE A 77 -6.44 8.97 -1.60
N THR A 78 -5.87 8.51 -2.71
CA THR A 78 -5.85 9.26 -3.98
C THR A 78 -6.65 8.54 -5.05
N ILE A 79 -7.60 9.25 -5.66
CA ILE A 79 -8.39 8.72 -6.77
C ILE A 79 -7.50 8.73 -8.01
N GLN A 80 -6.98 7.57 -8.38
CA GLN A 80 -6.20 7.41 -9.61
C GLN A 80 -7.19 7.39 -10.80
N PHE A 81 -7.46 8.56 -11.37
CA PHE A 81 -8.15 8.63 -12.65
C PHE A 81 -7.22 8.07 -13.72
N ASN A 82 -7.66 7.02 -14.42
CA ASN A 82 -6.94 6.49 -15.56
C ASN A 82 -6.85 7.58 -16.63
N LYS A 83 -5.74 8.33 -16.65
CA LYS A 83 -5.49 9.41 -17.61
C LYS A 83 -5.64 8.92 -19.05
N GLY A 84 -5.30 7.64 -19.31
CA GLY A 84 -5.53 6.99 -20.60
C GLY A 84 -7.00 6.92 -21.02
N ALA A 85 -7.91 6.64 -20.08
CA ALA A 85 -9.35 6.62 -20.38
C ALA A 85 -9.87 8.04 -20.65
N LEU A 86 -9.45 9.03 -19.86
CA LEU A 86 -9.85 10.43 -20.04
C LEU A 86 -9.38 11.00 -21.39
N THR A 87 -8.11 10.74 -21.75
CA THR A 87 -7.56 11.17 -23.04
C THR A 87 -8.28 10.52 -24.22
N ALA A 88 -8.59 9.22 -24.15
CA ALA A 88 -9.37 8.54 -25.18
C ALA A 88 -10.77 9.16 -25.35
N ILE A 89 -11.47 9.47 -24.26
CA ILE A 89 -12.81 10.10 -24.31
C ILE A 89 -12.74 11.48 -24.99
N ILE A 90 -11.75 12.31 -24.63
CA ILE A 90 -11.56 13.63 -25.23
C ILE A 90 -11.28 13.53 -26.73
N VAL A 91 -10.40 12.61 -27.14
CA VAL A 91 -10.08 12.39 -28.57
C VAL A 91 -11.32 11.95 -29.33
N LEU A 92 -12.11 11.02 -28.79
CA LEU A 92 -13.37 10.59 -29.40
C LEU A 92 -14.36 11.75 -29.55
N ALA A 93 -14.49 12.61 -28.54
CA ALA A 93 -15.36 13.78 -28.60
C ALA A 93 -14.91 14.81 -29.67
N ILE A 94 -13.60 15.00 -29.85
CA ILE A 94 -13.06 15.90 -30.88
C ILE A 94 -13.33 15.32 -32.28
N ILE A 95 -13.12 14.01 -32.46
CA ILE A 95 -13.37 13.33 -33.74
C ILE A 95 -14.85 13.41 -34.11
N THR A 96 -15.76 13.14 -33.17
CA THR A 96 -17.20 13.22 -33.44
C THR A 96 -17.62 14.64 -33.78
N PHE A 97 -17.11 15.64 -33.06
CA PHE A 97 -17.35 17.05 -33.35
C PHE A 97 -16.84 17.43 -34.75
N ALA A 98 -15.63 17.00 -35.13
CA ALA A 98 -15.07 17.26 -36.45
C ALA A 98 -15.93 16.63 -37.57
N ILE A 99 -16.43 15.41 -37.38
CA ILE A 99 -17.33 14.75 -38.35
C ILE A 99 -18.63 15.54 -38.52
N VAL A 100 -19.25 15.95 -37.41
CA VAL A 100 -20.48 16.76 -37.44
C VAL A 100 -20.25 18.10 -38.14
N LEU A 101 -19.13 18.77 -37.85
CA LEU A 101 -18.76 20.01 -38.53
C LEU A 101 -18.57 19.82 -40.03
N VAL A 102 -17.89 18.76 -40.46
CA VAL A 102 -17.71 18.46 -41.89
C VAL A 102 -19.05 18.25 -42.57
N GLU A 103 -19.97 17.53 -41.93
CA GLU A 103 -21.31 17.28 -42.46
C GLU A 103 -22.15 18.57 -42.53
N LEU A 104 -22.07 19.43 -41.51
CA LEU A 104 -22.71 20.74 -41.52
C LEU A 104 -22.17 21.63 -42.66
N ILE A 105 -20.85 21.67 -42.82
CA ILE A 105 -20.20 22.43 -43.90
C ILE A 105 -20.62 21.90 -45.27
N ARG A 106 -20.73 20.57 -45.43
CA ARG A 106 -21.24 19.96 -46.68
C ARG A 106 -22.65 20.44 -46.99
N ARG A 107 -23.55 20.40 -46.01
CA ARG A 107 -24.95 20.89 -46.16
C ARG A 107 -25.01 22.36 -46.56
N LEU A 108 -24.27 23.22 -45.89
CA LEU A 108 -24.23 24.66 -46.22
C LEU A 108 -23.66 24.93 -47.63
N ARG A 109 -22.69 24.13 -48.08
CA ARG A 109 -22.16 24.23 -49.45
C ARG A 109 -23.20 23.85 -50.50
N GLU A 110 -24.05 22.86 -50.23
CA GLU A 110 -25.13 22.47 -51.14
C GLU A 110 -26.20 23.56 -51.24
N GLU A 111 -26.60 24.14 -50.12
CA GLU A 111 -27.54 25.27 -50.11
C GLU A 111 -26.99 26.47 -50.89
N ARG A 112 -25.70 26.79 -50.71
CA ARG A 112 -25.04 27.85 -51.49
C ARG A 112 -25.08 27.56 -52.99
N LYS A 113 -24.80 26.31 -53.41
CA LYS A 113 -24.86 25.92 -54.83
C LYS A 113 -26.28 26.08 -55.39
N ARG A 114 -27.31 25.68 -54.64
CA ARG A 114 -28.72 25.87 -55.02
C ARG A 114 -29.10 27.35 -55.12
N ALA A 115 -28.62 28.18 -54.19
CA ALA A 115 -28.85 29.62 -54.23
C ALA A 115 -28.20 30.28 -55.46
N SER A 116 -26.98 29.86 -55.84
CA SER A 116 -26.29 30.39 -57.03
C SER A 116 -26.91 29.97 -58.37
N SER A 117 -27.66 28.87 -58.39
CA SER A 117 -28.33 28.39 -59.62
C SER A 117 -29.72 28.99 -59.82
N LEU A 118 -30.24 29.76 -58.85
CA LEU A 118 -31.50 30.44 -59.04
C LEU A 118 -31.31 31.52 -60.12
N PRO A 119 -32.12 31.50 -61.19
CA PRO A 119 -32.02 32.51 -62.23
C PRO A 119 -32.24 33.88 -61.59
N GLU A 120 -31.39 34.84 -61.94
CA GLU A 120 -31.59 36.23 -61.59
C GLU A 120 -32.94 36.64 -62.16
N THR A 121 -33.97 36.68 -61.31
CA THR A 121 -35.29 37.18 -61.69
C THR A 121 -35.08 38.63 -62.06
N ARG A 122 -34.94 38.87 -63.36
CA ARG A 122 -34.82 40.20 -63.94
C ARG A 122 -36.13 40.92 -63.66
N TYR A 123 -36.16 41.68 -62.57
CA TYR A 123 -37.25 42.59 -62.26
C TYR A 123 -37.26 43.66 -63.34
N THR A 124 -38.04 43.44 -64.39
CA THR A 124 -38.32 44.48 -65.38
C THR A 124 -39.28 45.46 -64.73
N TYR A 125 -38.74 46.62 -64.33
CA TYR A 125 -39.53 47.75 -63.87
C TYR A 125 -40.29 48.30 -65.08
N THR A 126 -41.60 48.07 -65.14
CA THR A 126 -42.47 48.77 -66.09
C THR A 126 -42.87 50.10 -65.47
N PRO A 127 -42.57 51.23 -66.14
CA PRO A 127 -42.88 52.57 -65.65
C PRO A 127 -44.38 52.87 -65.58
#